data_AF-A0A413IRM2-F1
#
_entry.id   AF-A0A413IRM2-F1
#
_cell.length_a   1.000
_cell.length_b   1.000
_cell.length_c   1.000
_cell.angle_alpha   90.00
_cell.angle_beta   90.00
_cell.angle_gamma   90.00
#
_symmetry.space_group_name_H-M   'P 1'
#
loop_
_entity.id
_entity.type
_entity.pdbx_description
1 polymer ?
#
loop_
_entity_poly.entity_id
_entity_poly.type
_entity_poly.pdbx_seq_one_letter_code
_entity_poly.pdbx_strand_id
1 'polypeptide(L)'
;MINSFTKTHVKFLEHTAIKQAIEINRWKLDNSSASNLPHVTESMEADLLDCFETNKILLSTLGFPLFEPISRVTVTTKNEGIFMIKSKEIVADGNLIDDGFVVFKGSEAKLNTTPSCHKYLIDLRIFLQEKV
;
A
#
# COMPACT_ATOMS: atom_id res chain seq x y z
N MET A 1 11.33 -25.97 10.14
CA MET A 1 11.19 -25.82 8.66
C MET A 1 10.22 -26.88 8.15
N ILE A 2 9.04 -26.44 7.71
CA ILE A 2 7.95 -27.32 7.26
C ILE A 2 8.37 -27.95 5.93
N ASN A 3 8.60 -29.27 5.89
CA ASN A 3 9.01 -29.97 4.66
C ASN A 3 7.86 -30.24 3.67
N SER A 4 6.62 -29.83 3.99
CA SER A 4 5.48 -29.87 3.06
C SER A 4 4.30 -29.01 3.54
N PHE A 5 3.77 -28.15 2.67
CA PHE A 5 2.56 -27.38 2.97
C PHE A 5 1.30 -28.23 2.82
N THR A 6 0.49 -28.27 3.87
CA THR A 6 -0.84 -28.89 3.83
C THR A 6 -1.91 -27.87 3.42
N LYS A 7 -3.12 -28.34 3.08
CA LYS A 7 -4.27 -27.45 2.80
C LYS A 7 -4.54 -26.47 3.95
N THR A 8 -4.36 -26.91 5.20
CA THR A 8 -4.53 -26.07 6.39
C THR A 8 -3.50 -24.95 6.43
N HIS A 9 -2.23 -25.25 6.11
CA HIS A 9 -1.17 -24.25 6.07
C HIS A 9 -1.42 -23.18 4.99
N VAL A 10 -1.83 -23.61 3.80
CA VAL A 10 -2.14 -22.68 2.69
C VAL A 10 -3.27 -21.74 3.08
N LYS A 11 -4.35 -22.25 3.69
CA LYS A 11 -5.47 -21.42 4.16
C LYS A 11 -5.05 -20.43 5.26
N PHE A 12 -4.16 -20.85 6.16
CA PHE A 12 -3.62 -19.97 7.20
C PHE A 12 -2.85 -18.80 6.57
N LEU A 13 -1.93 -19.09 5.64
CA LEU A 13 -1.14 -18.08 4.95
C LEU A 13 -2.02 -17.15 4.09
N GLU A 14 -3.03 -17.69 3.41
CA GLU A 14 -4.00 -16.89 2.63
C GLU A 14 -4.77 -15.92 3.54
N HIS A 15 -5.31 -16.39 4.66
CA HIS A 15 -6.00 -15.52 5.61
C HIS A 15 -5.07 -14.43 6.14
N THR A 16 -3.84 -14.77 6.53
CA THR A 16 -2.84 -13.81 7.02
C THR A 16 -2.47 -12.78 5.95
N ALA A 17 -2.25 -13.22 4.72
CA ALA A 17 -1.94 -12.34 3.58
C ALA A 17 -3.09 -11.36 3.30
N ILE A 18 -4.33 -11.84 3.22
CA ILE A 18 -5.51 -10.99 2.97
C ILE A 18 -5.67 -9.99 4.12
N LYS A 19 -5.58 -10.44 5.37
CA LYS A 19 -5.68 -9.57 6.55
C LYS A 19 -4.65 -8.46 6.52
N GLN A 20 -3.38 -8.78 6.27
CA GLN A 20 -2.31 -7.78 6.24
C GLN A 20 -2.44 -6.83 5.04
N ALA A 21 -2.85 -7.33 3.87
CA ALA A 21 -3.08 -6.50 2.69
C ALA A 21 -4.24 -5.50 2.90
N ILE A 22 -5.31 -5.91 3.58
CA ILE A 22 -6.43 -5.01 3.96
C ILE A 22 -5.94 -3.94 4.94
N GLU A 23 -5.17 -4.33 5.96
CA GLU A 23 -4.65 -3.39 6.97
C GLU A 23 -3.76 -2.31 6.33
N ILE A 24 -2.92 -2.71 5.38
CA ILE A 24 -1.99 -1.81 4.69
C ILE A 24 -2.69 -0.96 3.63
N ASN A 25 -3.75 -1.49 3.02
CA ASN A 25 -4.62 -0.79 2.08
C ASN A 25 -3.86 -0.10 0.93
N ARG A 26 -2.83 -0.76 0.40
CA ARG A 26 -2.01 -0.24 -0.71
C ARG A 26 -2.52 -0.68 -2.09
N TRP A 27 -3.28 -1.78 -2.15
CA TRP A 27 -3.95 -2.25 -3.37
C TRP A 27 -5.42 -2.51 -3.12
N LYS A 28 -6.21 -2.38 -4.19
CA LYS A 28 -7.57 -2.90 -4.24
C LYS A 28 -7.50 -4.42 -4.35
N LEU A 29 -8.11 -5.12 -3.41
CA LEU A 29 -8.21 -6.58 -3.43
C LEU A 29 -9.49 -7.02 -4.12
N ASP A 30 -9.35 -7.87 -5.14
CA ASP A 30 -10.49 -8.56 -5.75
C ASP A 30 -10.96 -9.74 -4.86
N ASN A 31 -10.02 -10.40 -4.18
CA ASN A 31 -10.30 -11.45 -3.18
C ASN A 31 -10.24 -10.86 -1.76
N SER A 32 -11.28 -10.13 -1.35
CA SER A 32 -11.35 -9.48 -0.04
C SER A 32 -12.01 -10.34 1.05
N SER A 33 -12.58 -11.49 0.69
CA SER A 33 -13.14 -12.42 1.67
C SER A 33 -12.03 -13.31 2.23
N ALA A 34 -11.45 -12.91 3.36
CA ALA A 34 -10.55 -13.78 4.09
C ALA A 34 -11.30 -15.08 4.48
N SER A 35 -10.75 -16.24 4.12
CA SER A 35 -11.29 -17.53 4.56
C SER A 35 -11.22 -17.64 6.09
N ASN A 36 -12.10 -18.41 6.75
CA ASN A 36 -12.01 -18.60 8.19
C ASN A 36 -10.61 -19.06 8.59
N LEU A 37 -10.00 -18.38 9.57
CA LEU A 37 -8.68 -18.73 10.11
C LEU A 37 -8.71 -20.20 10.57
N PRO A 38 -7.94 -21.10 9.94
CA PRO A 38 -7.90 -22.49 10.34
C PRO A 38 -7.18 -22.64 11.68
N HIS A 39 -7.62 -23.62 12.47
CA HIS A 39 -6.94 -23.97 13.70
C HIS A 39 -5.60 -24.68 13.39
N VAL A 40 -4.51 -24.15 13.95
CA VAL A 40 -3.15 -24.71 13.90
C VAL A 40 -2.57 -24.71 15.30
N THR A 41 -1.56 -25.54 15.57
CA THR A 41 -0.85 -25.47 16.87
C THR A 41 0.04 -24.23 16.90
N GLU A 42 0.38 -23.74 18.10
CA GLU A 42 1.27 -22.59 18.28
C GLU A 42 2.61 -22.77 17.57
N SER A 43 3.20 -23.97 17.65
CA SER A 43 4.44 -24.28 16.93
C SER A 43 4.30 -24.17 15.41
N MET A 44 3.16 -24.59 14.86
CA MET A 44 2.90 -24.50 13.42
C MET A 44 2.63 -23.06 12.99
N GLU A 45 1.90 -22.29 13.81
CA GLU A 45 1.67 -20.86 13.57
C GLU A 45 2.99 -20.09 13.49
N ALA A 46 3.91 -20.33 14.45
CA ALA A 46 5.24 -19.71 14.44
C ALA A 46 6.01 -20.03 13.14
N ASP A 47 6.08 -21.31 12.75
CA ASP A 47 6.74 -21.73 11.51
C ASP A 47 6.09 -21.07 10.25
N LEU A 48 4.76 -20.91 10.23
CA LEU A 48 4.05 -20.31 9.10
C LEU A 48 4.24 -18.80 9.04
N LEU A 49 4.29 -18.11 10.17
CA LEU A 49 4.57 -16.68 10.23
C LEU A 49 6.01 -16.38 9.78
N ASP A 50 6.99 -17.19 10.16
CA ASP A 50 8.36 -17.05 9.66
C ASP A 50 8.45 -17.23 8.14
N CYS A 51 7.70 -18.20 7.60
CA CYS A 51 7.57 -18.38 6.16
C CYS A 51 6.92 -17.16 5.50
N PHE A 52 5.87 -16.62 6.11
CA PHE A 52 5.17 -15.45 5.61
C PHE A 52 6.05 -14.20 5.58
N GLU A 53 6.84 -13.94 6.61
CA GLU A 53 7.81 -12.83 6.63
C GLU A 53 8.89 -13.00 5.55
N THR A 54 9.36 -14.24 5.33
CA THR A 54 10.29 -14.53 4.21
C THR A 54 9.64 -14.19 2.87
N ASN A 55 8.39 -14.62 2.64
CA ASN A 55 7.65 -14.31 1.41
C ASN A 55 7.46 -12.80 1.22
N LYS A 56 7.15 -12.07 2.29
CA LYS A 56 7.01 -10.62 2.27
C LYS A 56 8.30 -9.92 1.82
N ILE A 57 9.45 -10.34 2.35
CA ILE A 57 10.76 -9.81 1.92
C ILE A 57 10.99 -10.12 0.44
N LEU A 58 10.79 -11.37 0.01
CA LEU A 58 10.99 -11.78 -1.38
C LEU A 58 10.11 -10.98 -2.35
N LEU A 59 8.82 -10.82 -2.04
CA LEU A 59 7.90 -10.02 -2.86
C LEU A 59 8.35 -8.56 -2.95
N SER A 60 8.76 -7.96 -1.84
CA SER A 60 9.30 -6.59 -1.84
C SER A 60 10.54 -6.47 -2.73
N THR A 61 11.48 -7.43 -2.65
CA THR A 61 12.68 -7.42 -3.50
C THR A 61 12.37 -7.59 -4.99
N LEU A 62 11.23 -8.19 -5.34
CA LEU A 62 10.75 -8.32 -6.71
C LEU A 62 9.95 -7.11 -7.20
N GLY A 63 9.84 -6.04 -6.39
CA GLY A 63 9.09 -4.83 -6.73
C GLY A 63 7.60 -4.91 -6.38
N PHE A 64 7.20 -5.86 -5.53
CA PHE A 64 5.83 -6.06 -5.08
C PHE A 64 5.71 -5.88 -3.56
N PRO A 65 5.78 -4.64 -3.03
CA PRO A 65 5.75 -4.38 -1.58
C PRO A 65 4.33 -4.49 -0.98
N LEU A 66 3.62 -5.61 -1.25
CA LEU A 66 2.23 -5.89 -0.86
C LEU A 66 1.95 -5.62 0.61
N PHE A 67 2.92 -6.00 1.41
CA PHE A 67 2.83 -6.08 2.86
C PHE A 67 3.70 -5.03 3.57
N GLU A 68 4.11 -3.99 2.84
CA GLU A 68 4.85 -2.88 3.42
C GLU A 68 3.97 -1.62 3.54
N PRO A 69 3.80 -1.07 4.75
CA PRO A 69 3.03 0.14 4.95
C PRO A 69 3.74 1.34 4.32
N ILE A 70 2.95 2.19 3.66
CA ILE A 70 3.41 3.50 3.21
C ILE A 70 3.27 4.47 4.39
N SER A 71 4.35 4.70 5.12
CA SER A 71 4.38 5.69 6.19
C SER A 71 5.20 6.91 5.79
N ARG A 72 4.78 8.10 6.24
CA ARG A 72 5.54 9.34 6.06
C ARG A 72 6.99 9.15 6.52
N VAL A 73 7.20 8.53 7.69
CA VAL A 73 8.52 8.27 8.26
C VAL A 73 9.37 7.44 7.30
N THR A 74 8.87 6.28 6.86
CA THR A 74 9.58 5.36 5.95
C THR A 74 9.94 6.01 4.63
N VAL A 75 9.06 6.86 4.11
CA VAL A 75 9.25 7.54 2.83
C VAL A 75 10.25 8.70 2.95
N THR A 76 10.21 9.45 4.05
CA THR A 76 11.14 10.56 4.32
C THR A 76 12.54 10.12 4.71
N THR A 77 12.72 8.91 5.23
CA THR A 77 14.05 8.38 5.58
C THR A 77 14.78 7.82 4.35
N LYS A 78 14.05 7.32 3.35
CA LYS A 78 14.62 6.79 2.10
C LYS A 78 14.97 7.88 1.09
N ASN A 79 14.19 8.96 1.02
CA ASN A 79 14.33 10.01 0.02
C ASN A 79 14.68 11.35 0.64
N GLU A 80 15.66 12.04 0.07
CA GLU A 80 16.27 13.27 0.64
C GLU A 80 15.38 14.54 0.57
N GLY A 81 14.10 14.44 0.22
CA GLY A 81 13.22 15.61 0.18
C GLY A 81 11.73 15.31 0.24
N ILE A 82 10.95 16.21 0.84
CA ILE A 82 9.49 16.24 0.78
C ILE A 82 9.09 17.27 -0.28
N PHE A 83 8.24 16.89 -1.23
CA PHE A 83 7.62 17.83 -2.15
C PHE A 83 6.47 18.52 -1.43
N MET A 84 6.44 19.85 -1.47
CA MET A 84 5.44 20.66 -0.76
C MET A 84 4.83 21.71 -1.68
N ILE A 85 3.52 21.86 -1.58
CA ILE A 85 2.75 22.96 -2.14
C ILE A 85 2.19 23.77 -0.97
N LYS A 86 2.44 25.07 -0.99
CA LYS A 86 1.87 26.02 -0.03
C LYS A 86 1.25 27.19 -0.77
N SER A 87 -0.05 27.39 -0.57
CA SER A 87 -0.79 28.58 -1.00
C SER A 87 -1.52 29.20 0.19
N LYS A 88 -2.28 30.27 -0.03
CA LYS A 88 -2.98 31.00 1.04
C LYS A 88 -3.98 30.11 1.82
N GLU A 89 -4.57 29.11 1.15
CA GLU A 89 -5.67 28.30 1.69
C GLU A 89 -5.41 26.79 1.58
N ILE A 90 -4.27 26.38 1.03
CA ILE A 90 -3.98 24.96 0.76
C ILE A 90 -2.56 24.68 1.17
N VAL A 91 -2.40 23.63 1.96
CA VAL A 91 -1.10 22.99 2.21
C VAL A 91 -1.21 21.54 1.77
N ALA A 92 -0.25 21.10 0.96
CA ALA A 92 -0.13 19.71 0.55
C ALA A 92 1.32 19.30 0.53
N ASP A 93 1.59 18.07 0.93
CA ASP A 93 2.91 17.48 0.88
C ASP A 93 2.86 16.01 0.50
N GLY A 94 3.98 15.55 -0.05
CA GLY A 94 4.10 14.20 -0.55
C GLY A 94 5.53 13.88 -0.93
N ASN A 95 5.74 12.66 -1.38
CA ASN A 95 7.04 12.23 -1.82
C ASN A 95 6.97 11.15 -2.89
N LEU A 96 8.04 11.06 -3.68
CA LEU A 96 8.26 9.94 -4.57
C LEU A 96 8.59 8.69 -3.74
N ILE A 97 8.19 7.54 -4.26
CA ILE A 97 8.61 6.21 -3.84
C ILE A 97 8.86 5.38 -5.10
N ASP A 98 9.48 4.22 -4.94
CA ASP A 98 9.90 3.38 -6.08
C ASP A 98 8.73 3.01 -7.02
N ASP A 99 7.52 2.88 -6.49
CA ASP A 99 6.29 2.54 -7.23
C ASP A 99 5.33 3.72 -7.44
N GLY A 100 5.75 4.98 -7.24
CA GLY A 100 4.95 6.14 -7.61
C GLY A 100 5.14 7.39 -6.74
N PHE A 101 4.03 8.09 -6.48
CA PHE A 101 4.01 9.31 -5.66
C PHE A 101 2.96 9.18 -4.56
N VAL A 102 3.38 9.42 -3.32
CA VAL A 102 2.52 9.36 -2.13
C VAL A 102 2.14 10.77 -1.73
N VAL A 103 0.84 11.02 -1.64
CA VAL A 103 0.30 12.23 -1.01
C VAL A 103 0.06 11.93 0.46
N PHE A 104 0.63 12.74 1.35
CA PHE A 104 0.51 12.48 2.78
C PHE A 104 -0.85 12.94 3.33
N LYS A 105 -1.31 12.23 4.38
CA LYS A 105 -2.53 12.57 5.10
C LYS A 105 -2.49 14.02 5.60
N GLY A 106 -3.59 14.75 5.38
CA GLY A 106 -3.71 16.17 5.71
C GLY A 106 -3.39 17.10 4.56
N SER A 107 -2.91 16.58 3.42
CA SER A 107 -2.76 17.36 2.19
C SER A 107 -4.12 17.74 1.61
N GLU A 108 -4.21 18.99 1.15
CA GLU A 108 -5.44 19.59 0.65
C GLU A 108 -5.36 19.91 -0.85
N ALA A 109 -6.51 20.00 -1.52
CA ALA A 109 -6.61 20.44 -2.90
C ALA A 109 -7.92 21.19 -3.14
N LYS A 110 -7.92 22.14 -4.07
CA LYS A 110 -9.16 22.83 -4.49
C LYS A 110 -9.99 21.93 -5.39
N LEU A 111 -11.25 21.71 -4.98
CA LEU A 111 -12.19 20.91 -5.76
C LEU A 111 -12.49 21.57 -7.12
N ASN A 112 -12.71 22.88 -7.13
CA ASN A 112 -13.03 23.65 -8.33
C ASN A 112 -11.80 24.39 -8.87
N THR A 113 -11.68 24.45 -10.20
CA THR A 113 -10.61 25.19 -10.88
C THR A 113 -10.85 26.69 -10.85
N THR A 114 -9.78 27.49 -10.83
CA THR A 114 -9.87 28.95 -11.00
C THR A 114 -9.84 29.33 -12.49
N PRO A 115 -10.35 30.50 -12.89
CA PRO A 115 -10.28 30.97 -14.29
C PRO A 115 -8.86 31.07 -14.86
N SER A 116 -7.86 31.23 -13.98
CA SER A 116 -6.44 31.26 -14.33
C SER A 116 -5.80 29.88 -14.53
N CYS A 117 -6.54 28.78 -14.31
CA CYS A 117 -6.03 27.43 -14.48
C CYS A 117 -5.82 27.13 -15.96
N HIS A 118 -4.59 26.74 -16.33
CA HIS A 118 -4.25 26.44 -17.71
C HIS A 118 -5.04 25.24 -18.25
N LYS A 119 -5.55 25.32 -19.49
CA LYS A 119 -6.40 24.29 -20.10
C LYS A 119 -5.81 22.88 -20.00
N TYR A 120 -4.52 22.73 -20.25
CA TYR A 120 -3.80 21.44 -20.10
C TYR A 120 -4.02 20.78 -18.72
N LEU A 121 -4.01 21.53 -17.62
CA LEU A 121 -4.21 20.98 -16.27
C LEU A 121 -5.65 20.53 -16.04
N ILE A 122 -6.62 21.23 -16.65
CA ILE A 122 -8.04 20.87 -16.60
C ILE A 122 -8.25 19.55 -17.35
N ASP A 123 -7.76 19.48 -18.58
CA ASP A 123 -7.89 18.28 -19.43
C ASP A 123 -7.18 17.07 -18.79
N LEU A 124 -5.98 17.27 -18.21
CA LEU A 124 -5.25 16.24 -17.47
C LEU A 124 -6.02 15.73 -16.25
N ARG A 125 -6.66 16.63 -15.48
CA ARG A 125 -7.47 16.25 -14.31
C ARG A 125 -8.65 15.37 -14.71
N ILE A 126 -9.35 15.72 -15.78
CA ILE A 126 -10.49 14.94 -16.29
C ILE A 126 -10.02 13.54 -16.70
N PHE A 127 -8.93 13.46 -17.48
CA PHE A 127 -8.35 12.19 -17.91
C PHE A 127 -7.95 11.27 -16.75
N LEU A 128 -7.38 11.84 -15.68
CA LEU A 128 -6.98 11.06 -14.49
C LEU A 128 -8.19 10.58 -13.68
N GLN A 129 -9.28 11.35 -13.63
CA GLN A 129 -10.51 10.95 -12.94
C GLN A 129 -11.20 9.76 -13.62
N GLU A 130 -11.08 9.62 -14.94
CA GLU A 130 -11.65 8.49 -15.70
C GLU A 130 -10.89 7.17 -15.49
N LYS A 131 -9.67 7.23 -14.95
CA LYS A 131 -8.80 6.05 -14.74
C LYS A 131 -8.82 5.46 -13.33
N VAL A 132 -9.55 6.09 -12.41
CA VAL A 132 -9.73 5.64 -11.01
C VAL A 132 -11.01 4.83 -10.91
#